data_AF-A0A5C5XKJ7-F1
#
_entry.id   AF-A0A5C5XKJ7-F1
#
_cell.length_a   1.000
_cell.length_b   1.000
_cell.length_c   1.000
_cell.angle_alpha   90.00
_cell.angle_beta   90.00
_cell.angle_gamma   90.00
#
_symmetry.space_group_name_H-M   'P 1'
#
loop_
_entity.id
_entity.type
_entity.pdbx_description
1 polymer ?
#
loop_
_entity_poly.entity_id
_entity_poly.type
_entity_poly.pdbx_seq_one_letter_code
_entity_poly.pdbx_strand_id
1 'polypeptide(L)'
;MFPLSLIAKAPIMKHILAGLALVVGALSGVVSAETPVLEKGDRLAIIGDSITEQKLYSKFIETYLLACYPELEIQTFQFGWGGERAPGFAARMENDLVPWTPDVVTTCYGMNDGSYREYTEQIGKTYEEGMRRIIDRMQKAGATIVVGSPGVVDSFTWQRGNPEFDQVYNDNLKHLGQIANELAKESKSPHADVFGEMMKSMKAAKAELGEEYPVAGGDGVHPGANGHLLMAYAFLKALGLDGKIGTITVDLSADKVEATTGHKVLNNSDGKIELESNRYPFCFYGGYIDPNGTSSILPYTQFDEEMNRFILKVTGLETPRAEVTFGESTKIYTWEELKSGINLATDFQDNPFVEPFKQVMNEVARKQAFETQMIKGIVTNFRQMPGELADDPEVQNALNTIRRKMTEIDDAAYQKAKSAVKPVQYTITVRPLSFN
;
A
#
# COMPACT_ATOMS: atom_id res chain seq x y z
N MET A 1 40.33 -61.27 45.79
CA MET A 1 41.17 -60.21 45.19
C MET A 1 41.56 -60.74 43.82
N PHE A 2 41.07 -60.12 42.74
CA PHE A 2 41.00 -60.72 41.38
C PHE A 2 40.18 -62.05 41.34
N PRO A 3 39.81 -62.62 40.18
CA PRO A 3 39.54 -62.05 38.86
C PRO A 3 38.34 -62.73 38.12
N LEU A 4 38.09 -62.31 36.87
CA LEU A 4 37.80 -63.10 35.63
C LEU A 4 36.84 -64.31 35.70
N SER A 5 35.95 -64.63 34.74
CA SER A 5 35.87 -64.34 33.30
C SER A 5 34.71 -65.15 32.67
N LEU A 6 34.40 -64.82 31.41
CA LEU A 6 33.92 -65.71 30.32
C LEU A 6 32.45 -66.15 30.28
N ILE A 7 31.69 -65.54 29.36
CA ILE A 7 30.70 -66.23 28.49
C ILE A 7 30.78 -65.65 27.06
N ALA A 8 30.53 -66.53 26.09
CA ALA A 8 30.97 -66.57 24.71
C ALA A 8 30.16 -65.77 23.67
N LYS A 9 30.89 -65.38 22.60
CA LYS A 9 30.61 -65.40 21.14
C LYS A 9 29.32 -66.13 20.69
N ALA A 10 28.60 -65.82 19.61
CA ALA A 10 28.64 -64.91 18.45
C ALA A 10 27.31 -65.21 17.65
N PRO A 11 27.10 -64.89 16.34
CA PRO A 11 27.75 -63.97 15.40
C PRO A 11 26.72 -63.09 14.62
N ILE A 12 27.05 -61.84 14.25
CA ILE A 12 26.35 -61.17 13.13
C ILE A 12 27.31 -60.38 12.24
N MET A 13 27.13 -60.68 10.96
CA MET A 13 27.60 -60.10 9.71
C MET A 13 28.12 -58.65 9.73
N LYS A 14 29.21 -58.46 8.97
CA LYS A 14 29.75 -57.19 8.48
C LYS A 14 28.68 -56.37 7.77
N HIS A 15 28.66 -55.04 7.96
CA HIS A 15 29.09 -54.07 6.94
C HIS A 15 28.90 -52.61 7.40
N ILE A 16 30.01 -51.86 7.36
CA ILE A 16 30.15 -50.46 6.93
C ILE A 16 29.57 -49.36 7.84
N LEU A 17 30.49 -48.64 8.50
CA LEU A 17 30.28 -47.30 9.05
C LEU A 17 29.93 -46.30 7.93
N ALA A 18 28.89 -45.52 8.14
CA ALA A 18 28.83 -44.12 7.72
C ALA A 18 27.91 -43.37 8.69
N GLY A 19 28.48 -42.42 9.44
CA GLY A 19 27.78 -41.63 10.44
C GLY A 19 26.79 -40.66 9.82
N LEU A 20 25.64 -40.51 10.47
CA LEU A 20 24.68 -39.44 10.19
C LEU A 20 24.61 -38.53 11.41
N ALA A 21 25.32 -37.40 11.35
CA ALA A 21 25.09 -36.29 12.26
C ALA A 21 23.79 -35.61 11.84
N LEU A 22 22.78 -35.60 12.72
CA LEU A 22 21.57 -34.81 12.54
C LEU A 22 21.95 -33.32 12.65
N VAL A 23 21.99 -32.62 11.52
CA VAL A 23 21.93 -31.16 11.48
C VAL A 23 20.45 -30.79 11.40
N VAL A 24 19.88 -30.39 12.54
CA VAL A 24 18.59 -29.70 12.57
C VAL A 24 18.86 -28.27 12.10
N GLY A 25 18.79 -28.07 10.78
CA GLY A 25 18.79 -26.74 10.18
C GLY A 25 17.44 -26.09 10.42
N ALA A 26 17.41 -25.05 11.26
CA ALA A 26 16.31 -24.11 11.28
C ALA A 26 16.19 -23.48 9.89
N LEU A 27 15.16 -23.87 9.14
CA LEU A 27 14.76 -23.18 7.92
C LEU A 27 14.17 -21.83 8.34
N SER A 28 15.03 -20.84 8.51
CA SER A 28 14.64 -19.45 8.40
C SER A 28 14.08 -19.29 6.99
N GLY A 29 12.77 -19.16 6.88
CA GLY A 29 12.12 -18.81 5.62
C GLY A 29 12.74 -17.53 5.12
N VAL A 30 13.58 -17.63 4.09
CA VAL A 30 13.93 -16.48 3.27
C VAL A 30 12.63 -16.11 2.59
N VAL A 31 11.93 -15.12 3.17
CA VAL A 31 10.86 -14.42 2.46
C VAL A 31 11.54 -13.85 1.22
N SER A 32 11.33 -14.51 0.08
CA SER A 32 11.74 -13.96 -1.20
C SER A 32 11.04 -12.62 -1.28
N ALA A 33 11.81 -11.53 -1.28
CA ALA A 33 11.24 -10.24 -1.62
C ALA A 33 10.67 -10.39 -3.03
N GLU A 34 9.35 -10.38 -3.15
CA GLU A 34 8.71 -10.30 -4.46
C GLU A 34 9.24 -9.03 -5.11
N THR A 35 9.74 -9.16 -6.35
CA THR A 35 10.19 -7.99 -7.10
C THR A 35 8.98 -7.08 -7.30
N PRO A 36 9.08 -5.76 -7.04
CA PRO A 36 7.99 -4.84 -7.28
C PRO A 36 7.42 -5.02 -8.68
N VAL A 37 6.10 -4.94 -8.79
CA VAL A 37 5.39 -4.98 -10.08
C VAL A 37 5.74 -3.77 -10.94
N LEU A 38 6.11 -2.68 -10.27
CA LEU A 38 6.43 -1.39 -10.88
C LEU A 38 7.91 -1.30 -11.24
N GLU A 39 8.17 -0.90 -12.48
CA GLU A 39 9.47 -0.49 -12.96
C GLU A 39 9.62 1.04 -12.99
N LYS A 40 10.86 1.50 -13.17
CA LYS A 40 11.16 2.93 -13.19
C LYS A 40 10.50 3.59 -14.41
N GLY A 41 9.66 4.59 -14.16
CA GLY A 41 8.98 5.39 -15.18
C GLY A 41 7.64 4.83 -15.63
N ASP A 42 7.17 3.74 -15.02
CA ASP A 42 5.88 3.14 -15.36
C ASP A 42 4.71 4.09 -15.16
N ARG A 43 3.68 3.87 -15.96
CA ARG A 43 2.37 4.51 -15.89
C ARG A 43 1.40 3.60 -15.14
N LEU A 44 1.07 3.95 -13.90
CA LEU A 44 0.10 3.28 -13.03
C LEU A 44 -1.33 3.87 -13.12
N ALA A 45 -2.30 3.11 -13.64
CA ALA A 45 -3.70 3.51 -13.63
C ALA A 45 -4.47 2.87 -12.44
N ILE A 46 -5.10 3.69 -11.60
CA ILE A 46 -5.91 3.23 -10.46
C ILE A 46 -7.38 3.29 -10.83
N ILE A 47 -8.02 2.13 -10.97
CA ILE A 47 -9.37 1.99 -11.52
C ILE A 47 -10.33 1.49 -10.45
N GLY A 48 -11.54 2.05 -10.41
CA GLY A 48 -12.62 1.55 -9.57
C GLY A 48 -13.84 2.45 -9.61
N ASP A 49 -14.74 2.26 -8.66
CA ASP A 49 -16.07 2.88 -8.65
C ASP A 49 -16.12 4.22 -7.87
N SER A 50 -17.23 4.50 -7.17
CA SER A 50 -17.39 5.71 -6.36
C SER A 50 -16.35 5.82 -5.26
N ILE A 51 -15.87 4.71 -4.72
CA ILE A 51 -14.86 4.74 -3.65
C ILE A 51 -13.55 5.27 -4.23
N THR A 52 -13.16 4.84 -5.43
CA THR A 52 -12.01 5.42 -6.16
C THR A 52 -12.26 6.88 -6.54
N GLU A 53 -13.48 7.24 -6.94
CA GLU A 53 -13.84 8.64 -7.24
C GLU A 53 -13.68 9.57 -6.02
N GLN A 54 -13.66 9.06 -4.78
CA GLN A 54 -13.36 9.86 -3.58
C GLN A 54 -11.90 10.36 -3.54
N LYS A 55 -10.98 9.74 -4.30
CA LYS A 55 -9.56 10.13 -4.43
C LYS A 55 -8.78 10.14 -3.10
N LEU A 56 -9.05 9.18 -2.22
CA LEU A 56 -8.32 9.05 -0.95
C LEU A 56 -7.26 7.94 -1.05
N TYR A 57 -7.63 6.68 -1.25
CA TYR A 57 -6.63 5.60 -1.36
C TYR A 57 -5.71 5.78 -2.59
N SER A 58 -6.24 6.27 -3.72
CA SER A 58 -5.44 6.58 -4.91
C SER A 58 -4.43 7.70 -4.63
N LYS A 59 -4.83 8.71 -3.86
CA LYS A 59 -3.94 9.79 -3.41
C LYS A 59 -2.88 9.26 -2.45
N PHE A 60 -3.23 8.36 -1.54
CA PHE A 60 -2.26 7.74 -0.63
C PHE A 60 -1.23 6.88 -1.39
N ILE A 61 -1.67 6.08 -2.37
CA ILE A 61 -0.77 5.30 -3.23
C ILE A 61 0.18 6.22 -4.01
N GLU A 62 -0.33 7.23 -4.72
CA GLU A 62 0.52 8.14 -5.50
C GLU A 62 1.48 8.94 -4.59
N THR A 63 1.00 9.43 -3.44
CA THR A 63 1.86 10.13 -2.47
C THR A 63 2.95 9.20 -1.94
N TYR A 64 2.63 7.94 -1.64
CA TYR A 64 3.60 6.95 -1.20
C TYR A 64 4.65 6.69 -2.28
N LEU A 65 4.25 6.48 -3.53
CA LEU A 65 5.17 6.27 -4.65
C LEU A 65 6.09 7.48 -4.87
N LEU A 66 5.57 8.71 -4.79
CA LEU A 66 6.38 9.91 -4.96
C LEU A 66 7.32 10.18 -3.78
N ALA A 67 6.84 10.04 -2.54
CA ALA A 67 7.59 10.46 -1.36
C ALA A 67 8.44 9.33 -0.76
N CYS A 68 7.96 8.09 -0.76
CA CYS A 68 8.63 6.95 -0.14
C CYS A 68 9.55 6.20 -1.13
N TYR A 69 9.20 6.18 -2.42
CA TYR A 69 9.95 5.54 -3.52
C TYR A 69 10.19 6.47 -4.73
N PRO A 70 10.71 7.70 -4.52
CA PRO A 70 10.87 8.71 -5.56
C PRO A 70 11.68 8.23 -6.77
N GLU A 71 12.61 7.28 -6.57
CA GLU A 71 13.45 6.73 -7.62
C GLU A 71 12.70 5.89 -8.66
N LEU A 72 11.50 5.39 -8.34
CA LEU A 72 10.66 4.68 -9.29
C LEU A 72 10.06 5.64 -10.32
N GLU A 73 9.93 6.94 -10.01
CA GLU A 73 9.42 7.95 -10.95
C GLU A 73 8.08 7.55 -11.63
N ILE A 74 7.21 6.86 -10.89
CA ILE A 74 5.92 6.37 -11.41
C ILE A 74 5.00 7.53 -11.73
N GLN A 75 4.37 7.49 -12.89
CA GLN A 75 3.27 8.38 -13.25
C GLN A 75 1.95 7.69 -12.92
N THR A 76 1.26 8.17 -11.90
CA THR A 76 -0.03 7.60 -11.48
C THR A 76 -1.19 8.38 -12.10
N PHE A 77 -2.33 7.73 -12.35
CA PHE A 77 -3.57 8.38 -12.79
C PHE A 77 -4.78 7.63 -12.23
N GLN A 78 -5.82 8.30 -11.72
CA GLN A 78 -7.04 7.62 -11.26
C GLN A 78 -8.23 7.70 -12.24
N PHE A 79 -8.97 6.60 -12.33
CA PHE A 79 -10.11 6.39 -13.24
C PHE A 79 -11.42 6.11 -12.49
N GLY A 80 -11.56 6.65 -11.27
CA GLY A 80 -12.71 6.42 -10.40
C GLY A 80 -14.04 6.91 -10.98
N TRP A 81 -15.09 6.09 -10.89
CA TRP A 81 -16.41 6.40 -11.43
C TRP A 81 -17.57 5.89 -10.57
N GLY A 82 -18.36 6.82 -10.04
CA GLY A 82 -19.46 6.53 -9.14
C GLY A 82 -20.57 5.67 -9.73
N GLY A 83 -20.95 4.64 -8.97
CA GLY A 83 -21.97 3.65 -9.37
C GLY A 83 -21.51 2.67 -10.44
N GLU A 84 -20.26 2.74 -10.89
CA GLU A 84 -19.74 1.85 -11.92
C GLU A 84 -19.61 0.40 -11.41
N ARG A 85 -19.85 -0.53 -12.31
CA ARG A 85 -19.64 -1.97 -12.15
C ARG A 85 -18.56 -2.43 -13.13
N ALA A 86 -17.93 -3.57 -12.88
CA ALA A 86 -16.87 -4.10 -13.76
C ALA A 86 -17.28 -4.17 -15.26
N PRO A 87 -18.49 -4.64 -15.64
CA PRO A 87 -18.91 -4.62 -17.05
C PRO A 87 -19.02 -3.22 -17.66
N GLY A 88 -19.36 -2.21 -16.86
CA GLY A 88 -19.45 -0.81 -17.28
C GLY A 88 -18.07 -0.26 -17.64
N PHE A 89 -17.07 -0.52 -16.79
CA PHE A 89 -15.70 -0.15 -17.08
C PHE A 89 -15.16 -0.86 -18.32
N ALA A 90 -15.39 -2.17 -18.41
CA ALA A 90 -15.02 -2.97 -19.58
C ALA A 90 -15.62 -2.44 -20.89
N ALA A 91 -16.76 -1.73 -20.85
CA ALA A 91 -17.39 -1.12 -22.01
C ALA A 91 -16.81 0.26 -22.39
N ARG A 92 -16.15 0.97 -21.48
CA ARG A 92 -15.57 2.31 -21.74
C ARG A 92 -14.04 2.33 -21.83
N MET A 93 -13.35 1.30 -21.37
CA MET A 93 -11.88 1.31 -21.24
C MET A 93 -11.11 1.59 -22.54
N GLU A 94 -11.63 1.20 -23.71
CA GLU A 94 -10.99 1.53 -25.01
C GLU A 94 -10.94 3.03 -25.27
N ASN A 95 -11.96 3.77 -24.83
CA ASN A 95 -12.02 5.21 -24.99
C ASN A 95 -11.31 5.95 -23.85
N ASP A 96 -11.45 5.43 -22.62
CA ASP A 96 -11.10 6.18 -21.41
C ASP A 96 -9.68 5.85 -20.93
N LEU A 97 -9.29 4.57 -20.90
CA LEU A 97 -8.02 4.11 -20.32
C LEU A 97 -6.95 3.81 -21.37
N VAL A 98 -7.27 3.05 -22.42
CA VAL A 98 -6.29 2.58 -23.40
C VAL A 98 -5.45 3.70 -24.03
N PRO A 99 -6.01 4.88 -24.36
CA PRO A 99 -5.23 5.99 -24.89
C PRO A 99 -4.22 6.58 -23.90
N TRP A 100 -4.36 6.27 -22.60
CA TRP A 100 -3.38 6.62 -21.58
C TRP A 100 -2.18 5.67 -21.55
N THR A 101 -2.19 4.57 -22.30
CA THR A 101 -1.09 3.59 -22.41
C THR A 101 -0.51 3.19 -21.04
N PRO A 102 -1.32 2.57 -20.15
CA PRO A 102 -0.84 2.11 -18.85
C PRO A 102 0.20 0.98 -19.01
N ASP A 103 1.22 1.00 -18.16
CA ASP A 103 2.15 -0.14 -17.98
C ASP A 103 1.65 -1.05 -16.85
N VAL A 104 1.04 -0.44 -15.81
CA VAL A 104 0.41 -1.14 -14.69
C VAL A 104 -0.99 -0.59 -14.44
N VAL A 105 -1.93 -1.47 -14.14
CA VAL A 105 -3.31 -1.10 -13.79
C VAL A 105 -3.73 -1.77 -12.48
N THR A 106 -4.52 -1.09 -11.65
CA THR A 106 -5.21 -1.69 -10.51
C THR A 106 -6.71 -1.62 -10.70
N THR A 107 -7.45 -2.62 -10.22
CA THR A 107 -8.92 -2.62 -10.24
C THR A 107 -9.50 -2.80 -8.84
N CYS A 108 -10.49 -1.99 -8.48
CA CYS A 108 -11.25 -2.11 -7.23
C CYS A 108 -12.76 -2.05 -7.54
N TYR A 109 -13.35 -3.21 -7.88
CA TYR A 109 -14.77 -3.34 -8.21
C TYR A 109 -15.43 -4.45 -7.38
N GLY A 110 -16.76 -4.40 -7.26
CA GLY A 110 -17.57 -5.38 -6.53
C GLY A 110 -18.63 -4.73 -5.65
N MET A 111 -18.39 -3.52 -5.13
CA MET A 111 -19.33 -2.80 -4.26
C MET A 111 -20.66 -2.48 -4.96
N ASN A 112 -20.65 -2.15 -6.24
CA ASN A 112 -21.87 -1.95 -7.01
C ASN A 112 -22.35 -3.24 -7.69
N ASP A 113 -21.44 -4.13 -8.06
CA ASP A 113 -21.70 -5.40 -8.73
C ASP A 113 -22.55 -6.33 -7.84
N GLY A 114 -22.22 -6.37 -6.54
CA GLY A 114 -22.97 -7.08 -5.51
C GLY A 114 -24.43 -6.66 -5.40
N SER A 115 -24.80 -5.50 -5.97
CA SER A 115 -26.18 -5.00 -6.05
C SER A 115 -26.85 -4.83 -4.68
N TYR A 116 -26.07 -4.64 -3.62
CA TYR A 116 -26.54 -4.34 -2.26
C TYR A 116 -27.54 -5.36 -1.72
N ARG A 117 -27.32 -6.65 -1.99
CA ARG A 117 -28.20 -7.76 -1.58
C ARG A 117 -27.41 -9.05 -1.40
N GLU A 118 -28.08 -10.12 -0.98
CA GLU A 118 -27.48 -11.47 -0.89
C GLU A 118 -26.85 -11.91 -2.22
N TYR A 119 -25.78 -12.70 -2.13
CA TYR A 119 -25.10 -13.26 -3.28
C TYR A 119 -26.03 -14.16 -4.11
N THR A 120 -25.83 -14.14 -5.43
CA THR A 120 -26.41 -15.12 -6.34
C THR A 120 -25.38 -15.48 -7.41
N GLU A 121 -25.46 -16.68 -7.98
CA GLU A 121 -24.56 -17.08 -9.07
C GLU A 121 -24.57 -16.09 -10.25
N GLN A 122 -25.72 -15.48 -10.55
CA GLN A 122 -25.82 -14.48 -11.61
C GLN A 122 -25.04 -13.20 -11.29
N ILE A 123 -25.00 -12.77 -10.02
CA ILE A 123 -24.17 -11.64 -9.58
C ILE A 123 -22.70 -11.97 -9.79
N GLY A 124 -22.26 -13.13 -9.28
CA GLY A 124 -20.87 -13.58 -9.43
C GLY A 124 -20.45 -13.69 -10.89
N LYS A 125 -21.26 -14.34 -11.74
CA LYS A 125 -21.00 -14.49 -13.17
C LYS A 125 -20.88 -13.15 -13.91
N THR A 126 -21.77 -12.20 -13.61
CA THR A 126 -21.75 -10.87 -14.26
C THR A 126 -20.48 -10.10 -13.88
N TYR A 127 -20.08 -10.16 -12.61
CA TYR A 127 -18.84 -9.57 -12.11
C TYR A 127 -17.62 -10.24 -12.77
N GLU A 128 -17.57 -11.57 -12.76
CA GLU A 128 -16.49 -12.36 -13.34
C GLU A 128 -16.28 -12.04 -14.83
N GLU A 129 -17.35 -12.05 -15.63
CA GLU A 129 -17.28 -11.73 -17.07
C GLU A 129 -16.77 -10.30 -17.31
N GLY A 130 -17.19 -9.34 -16.49
CA GLY A 130 -16.71 -7.96 -16.55
C GLY A 130 -15.21 -7.86 -16.24
N MET A 131 -14.79 -8.44 -15.11
CA MET A 131 -13.40 -8.43 -14.66
C MET A 131 -12.48 -9.17 -15.64
N ARG A 132 -12.90 -10.34 -16.14
CA ARG A 132 -12.14 -11.12 -17.12
C ARG A 132 -11.89 -10.32 -18.40
N ARG A 133 -12.90 -9.60 -18.91
CA ARG A 133 -12.73 -8.71 -20.07
C ARG A 133 -11.71 -7.60 -19.82
N ILE A 134 -11.68 -7.03 -18.62
CA ILE A 134 -10.70 -5.99 -18.24
C ILE A 134 -9.29 -6.59 -18.21
N ILE A 135 -9.12 -7.72 -17.49
CA ILE A 135 -7.85 -8.43 -17.35
C ILE A 135 -7.29 -8.80 -18.73
N ASP A 136 -8.07 -9.51 -19.55
CA ASP A 136 -7.64 -9.98 -20.88
C ASP A 136 -7.22 -8.80 -21.76
N ARG A 137 -7.97 -7.69 -21.71
CA ARG A 137 -7.68 -6.53 -22.54
C ARG A 137 -6.41 -5.80 -22.11
N MET A 138 -6.17 -5.67 -20.80
CA MET A 138 -4.98 -5.00 -20.28
C MET A 138 -3.72 -5.83 -20.51
N GLN A 139 -3.79 -7.15 -20.30
CA GLN A 139 -2.68 -8.04 -20.63
C GLN A 139 -2.38 -8.05 -22.14
N LYS A 140 -3.41 -8.04 -22.99
CA LYS A 140 -3.23 -7.88 -24.45
C LYS A 140 -2.62 -6.53 -24.84
N ALA A 141 -2.80 -5.49 -24.02
CA ALA A 141 -2.15 -4.20 -24.20
C ALA A 141 -0.67 -4.21 -23.80
N GLY A 142 -0.19 -5.27 -23.14
CA GLY A 142 1.12 -5.35 -22.54
C GLY A 142 1.19 -4.81 -21.10
N ALA A 143 0.06 -4.43 -20.50
CA ALA A 143 0.02 -3.92 -19.14
C ALA A 143 -0.06 -5.05 -18.10
N THR A 144 0.63 -4.89 -16.97
CA THR A 144 0.44 -5.74 -15.79
C THR A 144 -0.80 -5.28 -15.02
N ILE A 145 -1.65 -6.21 -14.60
CA ILE A 145 -2.84 -5.91 -13.80
C ILE A 145 -2.69 -6.40 -12.37
N VAL A 146 -3.02 -5.56 -11.40
CA VAL A 146 -3.22 -5.92 -10.00
C VAL A 146 -4.72 -5.98 -9.73
N VAL A 147 -5.23 -7.18 -9.47
CA VAL A 147 -6.66 -7.42 -9.29
C VAL A 147 -7.02 -7.22 -7.82
N GLY A 148 -7.74 -6.15 -7.50
CA GLY A 148 -8.24 -5.89 -6.15
C GLY A 148 -9.63 -6.47 -5.91
N SER A 149 -9.83 -7.01 -4.70
CA SER A 149 -11.17 -7.34 -4.18
C SER A 149 -11.95 -6.06 -3.80
N PRO A 150 -13.29 -6.11 -3.69
CA PRO A 150 -14.05 -4.97 -3.16
C PRO A 150 -13.71 -4.69 -1.69
N GLY A 151 -14.04 -3.49 -1.21
CA GLY A 151 -14.05 -3.20 0.22
C GLY A 151 -15.19 -3.90 0.96
N VAL A 152 -15.43 -3.47 2.20
CA VAL A 152 -16.53 -3.94 3.06
C VAL A 152 -17.63 -2.89 3.15
N VAL A 153 -18.82 -3.30 3.60
CA VAL A 153 -19.77 -2.39 4.22
C VAL A 153 -19.62 -2.37 5.73
N ASP A 154 -19.89 -1.23 6.35
CA ASP A 154 -19.67 -1.02 7.79
C ASP A 154 -20.68 -1.81 8.63
N SER A 155 -20.22 -2.53 9.64
CA SER A 155 -21.10 -3.38 10.47
C SER A 155 -22.12 -2.60 11.31
N PHE A 156 -21.94 -1.29 11.50
CA PHE A 156 -22.86 -0.47 12.27
C PHE A 156 -23.65 0.51 11.41
N THR A 157 -23.00 1.21 10.48
CA THR A 157 -23.70 2.24 9.68
C THR A 157 -24.47 1.66 8.50
N TRP A 158 -24.22 0.39 8.10
CA TRP A 158 -24.92 -0.30 7.02
C TRP A 158 -26.07 -1.22 7.49
N GLN A 159 -27.00 -0.72 8.31
CA GLN A 159 -28.12 -1.55 8.77
C GLN A 159 -29.27 -1.64 7.75
N ARG A 160 -29.50 -0.65 6.88
CA ARG A 160 -30.58 -0.69 5.85
C ARG A 160 -31.97 -1.15 6.39
N GLY A 161 -32.27 -0.87 7.66
CA GLY A 161 -33.51 -1.30 8.34
C GLY A 161 -33.51 -2.74 8.87
N ASN A 162 -32.40 -3.48 8.75
CA ASN A 162 -32.16 -4.81 9.29
C ASN A 162 -30.74 -4.89 9.91
N PRO A 163 -30.59 -5.07 11.23
CA PRO A 163 -29.28 -5.14 11.90
C PRO A 163 -28.30 -6.21 11.40
N GLU A 164 -28.76 -7.19 10.63
CA GLU A 164 -27.90 -8.25 10.05
C GLU A 164 -27.57 -8.02 8.57
N PHE A 165 -28.02 -6.91 7.98
CA PHE A 165 -27.87 -6.67 6.54
C PHE A 165 -26.42 -6.43 6.11
N ASP A 166 -25.59 -5.93 7.01
CA ASP A 166 -24.14 -5.84 6.82
C ASP A 166 -23.54 -7.23 6.61
N GLN A 167 -23.95 -8.23 7.38
CA GLN A 167 -23.47 -9.61 7.27
C GLN A 167 -23.85 -10.21 5.93
N VAL A 168 -25.12 -10.03 5.52
CA VAL A 168 -25.63 -10.49 4.22
C VAL A 168 -24.82 -9.89 3.08
N TYR A 169 -24.57 -8.58 3.11
CA TYR A 169 -23.88 -7.94 2.00
C TYR A 169 -22.37 -8.15 2.02
N ASN A 170 -21.74 -8.16 3.20
CA ASN A 170 -20.33 -8.51 3.33
C ASN A 170 -20.06 -9.96 2.92
N ASP A 171 -21.00 -10.89 3.10
CA ASP A 171 -20.87 -12.25 2.56
C ASP A 171 -20.86 -12.26 1.01
N ASN A 172 -21.72 -11.46 0.38
CA ASN A 172 -21.67 -11.25 -1.06
C ASN A 172 -20.35 -10.62 -1.54
N LEU A 173 -19.92 -9.53 -0.90
CA LEU A 173 -18.65 -8.87 -1.24
C LEU A 173 -17.45 -9.81 -1.05
N LYS A 174 -17.49 -10.69 -0.04
CA LYS A 174 -16.51 -11.75 0.16
C LYS A 174 -16.50 -12.74 -1.00
N HIS A 175 -17.66 -13.19 -1.48
CA HIS A 175 -17.76 -14.05 -2.67
C HIS A 175 -17.19 -13.37 -3.92
N LEU A 176 -17.47 -12.08 -4.14
CA LEU A 176 -16.87 -11.33 -5.24
C LEU A 176 -15.36 -11.17 -5.09
N GLY A 177 -14.86 -10.95 -3.87
CA GLY A 177 -13.43 -10.94 -3.58
C GLY A 177 -12.74 -12.29 -3.85
N GLN A 178 -13.44 -13.41 -3.61
CA GLN A 178 -12.94 -14.74 -3.98
C GLN A 178 -12.82 -14.90 -5.51
N ILE A 179 -13.83 -14.48 -6.26
CA ILE A 179 -13.79 -14.47 -7.74
C ILE A 179 -12.61 -13.60 -8.23
N ALA A 180 -12.41 -12.42 -7.65
CA ALA A 180 -11.28 -11.55 -7.99
C ALA A 180 -9.92 -12.25 -7.79
N ASN A 181 -9.74 -12.93 -6.65
CA ASN A 181 -8.54 -13.72 -6.34
C ASN A 181 -8.34 -14.90 -7.31
N GLU A 182 -9.41 -15.60 -7.67
CA GLU A 182 -9.36 -16.70 -8.64
C GLU A 182 -8.94 -16.19 -10.02
N LEU A 183 -9.53 -15.09 -10.51
CA LEU A 183 -9.13 -14.44 -11.76
C LEU A 183 -7.69 -13.96 -11.73
N ALA A 184 -7.22 -13.43 -10.59
CA ALA A 184 -5.82 -13.02 -10.41
C ALA A 184 -4.88 -14.23 -10.60
N LYS A 185 -5.18 -15.37 -9.95
CA LYS A 185 -4.41 -16.61 -10.09
C LYS A 185 -4.42 -17.16 -11.52
N GLU A 186 -5.60 -17.21 -12.15
CA GLU A 186 -5.77 -17.68 -13.53
C GLU A 186 -4.92 -16.87 -14.51
N SER A 187 -4.95 -15.55 -14.35
CA SER A 187 -4.23 -14.60 -15.21
C SER A 187 -2.77 -14.38 -14.81
N LYS A 188 -2.29 -15.02 -13.71
CA LYS A 188 -0.95 -14.83 -13.12
C LYS A 188 -0.68 -13.36 -12.74
N SER A 189 -1.70 -12.71 -12.25
CA SER A 189 -1.72 -11.32 -11.81
C SER A 189 -1.65 -11.24 -10.28
N PRO A 190 -1.00 -10.23 -9.69
CA PRO A 190 -1.08 -9.99 -8.25
C PRO A 190 -2.51 -9.70 -7.80
N HIS A 191 -2.83 -10.06 -6.56
CA HIS A 191 -4.12 -9.81 -5.94
C HIS A 191 -4.00 -8.87 -4.74
N ALA A 192 -4.77 -7.78 -4.73
CA ALA A 192 -4.91 -6.91 -3.57
C ALA A 192 -6.14 -7.31 -2.75
N ASP A 193 -5.94 -7.92 -1.57
CA ASP A 193 -7.04 -8.32 -0.68
C ASP A 193 -7.56 -7.16 0.18
N VAL A 194 -8.27 -6.24 -0.48
CA VAL A 194 -8.89 -5.08 0.17
C VAL A 194 -9.97 -5.51 1.16
N PHE A 195 -10.82 -6.47 0.78
CA PHE A 195 -11.88 -7.00 1.65
C PHE A 195 -11.31 -7.55 2.95
N GLY A 196 -10.30 -8.43 2.86
CA GLY A 196 -9.70 -9.08 4.02
C GLY A 196 -9.07 -8.09 4.99
N GLU A 197 -8.31 -7.12 4.46
CA GLU A 197 -7.67 -6.09 5.29
C GLU A 197 -8.72 -5.20 5.98
N MET A 198 -9.70 -4.67 5.22
CA MET A 198 -10.75 -3.83 5.80
C MET A 198 -11.60 -4.59 6.83
N MET A 199 -11.97 -5.84 6.57
CA MET A 199 -12.79 -6.63 7.48
C MET A 199 -12.05 -6.95 8.79
N LYS A 200 -10.77 -7.31 8.70
CA LYS A 200 -9.92 -7.59 9.87
C LYS A 200 -9.78 -6.34 10.73
N SER A 201 -9.38 -5.22 10.15
CA SER A 201 -9.18 -3.96 10.88
C SER A 201 -10.49 -3.39 11.41
N MET A 202 -11.61 -3.50 10.68
CA MET A 202 -12.91 -3.05 11.15
C MET A 202 -13.33 -3.77 12.43
N LYS A 203 -13.21 -5.11 12.46
CA LYS A 203 -13.53 -5.90 13.66
C LYS A 203 -12.66 -5.51 14.85
N ALA A 204 -11.35 -5.38 14.64
CA ALA A 204 -10.42 -5.01 15.70
C ALA A 204 -10.66 -3.59 16.22
N ALA A 205 -10.85 -2.63 15.31
CA ALA A 205 -11.09 -1.24 15.66
C ALA A 205 -12.42 -1.05 16.41
N LYS A 206 -13.51 -1.66 15.95
CA LYS A 206 -14.81 -1.56 16.62
C LYS A 206 -14.82 -2.24 18.00
N ALA A 207 -14.05 -3.32 18.18
CA ALA A 207 -13.91 -3.97 19.48
C ALA A 207 -13.27 -3.06 20.55
N GLU A 208 -12.41 -2.11 20.16
CA GLU A 208 -11.74 -1.19 21.09
C GLU A 208 -12.35 0.21 21.11
N LEU A 209 -12.71 0.76 19.94
CA LEU A 209 -13.22 2.13 19.77
C LEU A 209 -14.75 2.22 19.83
N GLY A 210 -15.44 1.08 19.82
CA GLY A 210 -16.90 0.97 19.84
C GLY A 210 -17.52 0.77 18.45
N GLU A 211 -18.71 0.17 18.42
CA GLU A 211 -19.42 -0.19 17.19
C GLU A 211 -19.73 1.01 16.28
N GLU A 212 -19.87 2.22 16.84
CA GLU A 212 -20.15 3.45 16.07
C GLU A 212 -18.95 3.95 15.25
N TYR A 213 -17.74 3.45 15.51
CA TYR A 213 -16.54 3.87 14.77
C TYR A 213 -16.63 3.46 13.29
N PRO A 214 -16.68 4.41 12.33
CA PRO A 214 -17.05 4.10 10.95
C PRO A 214 -15.82 3.79 10.09
N VAL A 215 -15.53 2.51 9.87
CA VAL A 215 -14.38 2.09 9.04
C VAL A 215 -14.73 2.13 7.56
N ALA A 216 -15.96 1.75 7.19
CA ALA A 216 -16.47 1.86 5.82
C ALA A 216 -17.41 3.07 5.64
N GLY A 217 -17.25 4.09 6.47
CA GLY A 217 -17.88 5.40 6.28
C GLY A 217 -19.22 5.58 6.99
N GLY A 218 -19.68 6.83 7.03
CA GLY A 218 -20.92 7.20 7.72
C GLY A 218 -22.20 6.69 7.04
N ASP A 219 -22.13 6.41 5.73
CA ASP A 219 -23.21 5.79 4.98
C ASP A 219 -23.07 4.26 4.85
N GLY A 220 -22.00 3.72 5.42
CA GLY A 220 -21.67 2.29 5.41
C GLY A 220 -21.04 1.77 4.12
N VAL A 221 -20.76 2.62 3.13
CA VAL A 221 -20.12 2.23 1.84
C VAL A 221 -18.87 3.04 1.54
N HIS A 222 -18.87 4.35 1.81
CA HIS A 222 -17.83 5.28 1.39
C HIS A 222 -16.89 5.63 2.55
N PRO A 223 -15.76 4.92 2.73
CA PRO A 223 -14.86 5.14 3.85
C PRO A 223 -14.31 6.57 3.92
N GLY A 224 -13.93 6.96 5.13
CA GLY A 224 -13.06 8.10 5.38
C GLY A 224 -11.59 7.75 5.15
N ALA A 225 -10.68 8.63 5.57
CA ALA A 225 -9.24 8.40 5.40
C ALA A 225 -8.76 7.14 6.13
N ASN A 226 -9.40 6.77 7.25
CA ASN A 226 -9.12 5.55 7.99
C ASN A 226 -9.26 4.29 7.12
N GLY A 227 -10.43 4.07 6.50
CA GLY A 227 -10.67 2.93 5.63
C GLY A 227 -9.87 3.00 4.33
N HIS A 228 -9.70 4.20 3.76
CA HIS A 228 -8.87 4.39 2.56
C HIS A 228 -7.38 4.09 2.78
N LEU A 229 -6.87 4.23 4.02
CA LEU A 229 -5.50 3.80 4.34
C LEU A 229 -5.37 2.27 4.23
N LEU A 230 -6.35 1.52 4.72
CA LEU A 230 -6.39 0.06 4.62
C LEU A 230 -6.46 -0.41 3.16
N MET A 231 -7.25 0.29 2.34
CA MET A 231 -7.28 0.04 0.90
C MET A 231 -5.93 0.29 0.25
N ALA A 232 -5.31 1.44 0.54
CA ALA A 232 -3.98 1.78 0.02
C ALA A 232 -2.94 0.73 0.44
N TYR A 233 -2.96 0.30 1.69
CA TYR A 233 -2.10 -0.76 2.22
C TYR A 233 -2.18 -2.04 1.40
N ALA A 234 -3.40 -2.55 1.17
CA ALA A 234 -3.61 -3.77 0.39
C ALA A 234 -3.05 -3.66 -1.04
N PHE A 235 -3.21 -2.50 -1.69
CA PHE A 235 -2.65 -2.27 -3.02
C PHE A 235 -1.13 -2.11 -3.01
N LEU A 236 -0.54 -1.39 -2.04
CA LEU A 236 0.91 -1.24 -1.93
C LEU A 236 1.60 -2.60 -1.74
N LYS A 237 0.99 -3.51 -0.95
CA LYS A 237 1.44 -4.91 -0.84
C LYS A 237 1.39 -5.64 -2.17
N ALA A 238 0.25 -5.57 -2.87
CA ALA A 238 0.07 -6.28 -4.13
C ALA A 238 0.91 -5.71 -5.28
N LEU A 239 1.35 -4.46 -5.17
CA LEU A 239 2.36 -3.85 -6.06
C LEU A 239 3.79 -4.32 -5.73
N GLY A 240 3.98 -5.10 -4.67
CA GLY A 240 5.27 -5.66 -4.27
C GLY A 240 6.19 -4.65 -3.57
N LEU A 241 5.66 -3.56 -3.01
CA LEU A 241 6.50 -2.61 -2.30
C LEU A 241 6.92 -3.19 -0.94
N ASP A 242 8.19 -2.98 -0.58
CA ASP A 242 8.79 -3.65 0.56
C ASP A 242 8.84 -2.79 1.82
N GLY A 243 8.21 -1.62 1.84
CA GLY A 243 8.18 -0.72 2.99
C GLY A 243 9.51 -0.30 3.60
N LYS A 244 10.67 -0.56 2.95
CA LYS A 244 11.98 -0.19 3.50
C LYS A 244 12.30 1.25 3.12
N ILE A 245 11.77 2.17 3.91
CA ILE A 245 12.02 3.60 3.75
C ILE A 245 13.53 3.87 3.87
N GLY A 246 14.14 3.40 4.96
CA GLY A 246 15.59 3.42 5.15
C GLY A 246 16.05 2.92 6.50
N THR A 247 17.37 2.84 6.68
CA THR A 247 18.01 2.52 7.96
C THR A 247 19.18 3.46 8.21
N ILE A 248 19.21 4.09 9.39
CA ILE A 248 20.33 4.84 9.93
C ILE A 248 20.99 3.98 11.00
N THR A 249 22.27 3.67 10.83
CA THR A 249 23.06 2.88 11.80
C THR A 249 24.11 3.78 12.43
N VAL A 250 24.07 3.92 13.75
CA VAL A 250 24.97 4.75 14.55
C VAL A 250 25.80 3.85 15.45
N ASP A 251 27.12 3.91 15.35
CA ASP A 251 28.04 3.28 16.29
C ASP A 251 28.69 4.36 17.15
N LEU A 252 28.17 4.53 18.38
CA LEU A 252 28.56 5.63 19.26
C LEU A 252 30.01 5.52 19.73
N SER A 253 30.53 4.31 19.93
CA SER A 253 31.91 4.11 20.41
C SER A 253 32.95 4.34 19.30
N ALA A 254 32.56 4.14 18.04
CA ALA A 254 33.40 4.35 16.87
C ALA A 254 33.19 5.71 16.19
N ASP A 255 32.26 6.52 16.72
CA ASP A 255 31.80 7.79 16.13
C ASP A 255 31.45 7.67 14.63
N LYS A 256 30.79 6.57 14.27
CA LYS A 256 30.51 6.20 12.88
C LYS A 256 29.01 6.16 12.62
N VAL A 257 28.58 6.75 11.50
CA VAL A 257 27.19 6.70 11.05
C VAL A 257 27.12 6.23 9.60
N GLU A 258 26.23 5.30 9.32
CA GLU A 258 25.89 4.83 7.99
C GLU A 258 24.38 5.01 7.73
N ALA A 259 24.03 5.32 6.50
CA ALA A 259 22.64 5.49 6.08
C ALA A 259 22.40 4.78 4.75
N THR A 260 21.25 4.16 4.59
CA THR A 260 20.86 3.47 3.34
C THR A 260 20.45 4.45 2.24
N THR A 261 20.26 3.94 1.01
CA THR A 261 19.77 4.69 -0.15
C THR A 261 18.59 5.60 0.20
N GLY A 262 18.64 6.83 -0.31
CA GLY A 262 17.62 7.87 -0.03
C GLY A 262 17.97 8.77 1.17
N HIS A 263 19.00 8.42 1.95
CA HIS A 263 19.43 9.16 3.14
C HIS A 263 20.93 9.45 3.08
N LYS A 264 21.32 10.66 3.48
CA LYS A 264 22.70 11.13 3.47
C LYS A 264 23.07 11.68 4.83
N VAL A 265 24.16 11.19 5.41
CA VAL A 265 24.76 11.79 6.61
C VAL A 265 25.49 13.05 6.18
N LEU A 266 25.13 14.19 6.79
CA LEU A 266 25.77 15.49 6.56
C LEU A 266 26.86 15.75 7.58
N ASN A 267 26.57 15.47 8.85
CA ASN A 267 27.48 15.66 9.96
C ASN A 267 27.15 14.67 11.08
N ASN A 268 28.15 14.30 11.88
CA ASN A 268 28.00 13.53 13.09
C ASN A 268 28.98 14.06 14.13
N SER A 269 28.46 14.44 15.30
CA SER A 269 29.29 14.91 16.41
C SER A 269 28.57 14.66 17.73
N ASP A 270 29.24 14.01 18.69
CA ASP A 270 28.74 13.82 20.07
C ASP A 270 27.31 13.25 20.15
N GLY A 271 27.01 12.23 19.32
CA GLY A 271 25.69 11.60 19.28
C GLY A 271 24.60 12.44 18.61
N LYS A 272 24.94 13.60 18.04
CA LYS A 272 24.06 14.41 17.19
C LYS A 272 24.37 14.11 15.73
N ILE A 273 23.42 13.48 15.04
CA ILE A 273 23.51 13.11 13.63
C ILE A 273 22.66 14.06 12.79
N GLU A 274 23.29 14.81 11.89
CA GLU A 274 22.61 15.67 10.92
C GLU A 274 22.49 14.92 9.58
N LEU A 275 21.26 14.85 9.06
CA LEU A 275 20.92 14.06 7.87
C LEU A 275 20.16 14.91 6.85
N GLU A 276 20.25 14.49 5.60
CA GLU A 276 19.37 14.90 4.52
C GLU A 276 18.69 13.66 3.93
N SER A 277 17.39 13.71 3.65
CA SER A 277 16.67 12.56 3.10
C SER A 277 15.72 12.96 1.98
N ASN A 278 15.71 12.13 0.93
CA ASN A 278 14.82 12.24 -0.22
C ASN A 278 13.75 11.16 -0.23
N ARG A 279 13.91 10.10 0.57
CA ARG A 279 12.85 9.14 0.89
C ARG A 279 12.21 9.52 2.21
N TYR A 280 10.91 9.73 2.20
CA TYR A 280 10.14 10.08 3.38
C TYR A 280 9.50 8.83 3.97
N PRO A 281 9.33 8.74 5.29
CA PRO A 281 8.29 7.88 5.83
C PRO A 281 6.92 8.43 5.40
N PHE A 282 5.92 7.55 5.30
CA PHE A 282 4.53 7.94 5.20
C PHE A 282 4.11 8.62 6.51
N CYS A 283 3.60 9.85 6.42
CA CYS A 283 3.17 10.61 7.61
C CYS A 283 1.65 10.54 7.77
N PHE A 284 1.22 10.10 8.95
CA PHE A 284 -0.20 9.99 9.30
C PHE A 284 -0.72 11.29 9.91
N TYR A 285 -2.04 11.46 9.87
CA TYR A 285 -2.71 12.62 10.43
C TYR A 285 -4.05 12.26 11.06
N GLY A 286 -4.58 13.19 11.86
CA GLY A 286 -5.85 13.05 12.56
C GLY A 286 -5.72 12.47 13.96
N GLY A 287 -6.80 12.59 14.73
CA GLY A 287 -6.84 12.19 16.14
C GLY A 287 -7.17 10.71 16.34
N TYR A 288 -7.19 10.29 17.61
CA TYR A 288 -7.35 8.90 18.06
C TYR A 288 -8.59 8.18 17.51
N ILE A 289 -9.72 8.88 17.36
CA ILE A 289 -10.98 8.33 16.84
C ILE A 289 -11.46 9.05 15.57
N ASP A 290 -10.61 9.85 14.93
CA ASP A 290 -11.01 10.62 13.74
C ASP A 290 -11.06 9.71 12.51
N PRO A 291 -12.25 9.42 11.92
CA PRO A 291 -12.34 8.60 10.72
C PRO A 291 -11.87 9.35 9.46
N ASN A 292 -11.76 10.68 9.51
CA ASN A 292 -11.22 11.50 8.42
C ASN A 292 -9.70 11.64 8.51
N GLY A 293 -9.10 11.15 9.59
CA GLY A 293 -7.68 10.93 9.77
C GLY A 293 -7.24 9.52 9.40
N THR A 294 -5.94 9.34 9.21
CA THR A 294 -5.32 8.03 8.99
C THR A 294 -4.79 7.43 10.30
N SER A 295 -4.52 8.24 11.33
CA SER A 295 -3.87 7.77 12.56
C SER A 295 -4.73 6.82 13.40
N SER A 296 -6.05 7.01 13.41
CA SER A 296 -7.01 6.25 14.22
C SER A 296 -7.08 4.76 13.88
N ILE A 297 -6.72 4.37 12.65
CA ILE A 297 -6.79 2.96 12.21
C ILE A 297 -5.47 2.20 12.40
N LEU A 298 -4.36 2.91 12.63
CA LEU A 298 -3.01 2.32 12.65
C LEU A 298 -2.85 1.14 13.61
N PRO A 299 -3.39 1.18 14.85
CA PRO A 299 -3.26 0.05 15.77
C PRO A 299 -3.91 -1.25 15.28
N TYR A 300 -4.77 -1.17 14.25
CA TYR A 300 -5.58 -2.27 13.74
C TYR A 300 -5.14 -2.76 12.36
N THR A 301 -3.99 -2.28 11.87
CA THR A 301 -3.37 -2.72 10.62
C THR A 301 -1.88 -2.96 10.85
N GLN A 302 -1.17 -3.39 9.82
CA GLN A 302 0.28 -3.62 9.85
C GLN A 302 1.03 -2.65 8.93
N PHE A 303 0.42 -1.49 8.65
CA PHE A 303 0.95 -0.52 7.70
C PHE A 303 2.36 -0.09 8.08
N ASP A 304 2.61 0.25 9.34
CA ASP A 304 3.91 0.75 9.75
C ASP A 304 4.98 -0.34 9.70
N GLU A 305 4.60 -1.53 10.16
CA GLU A 305 5.47 -2.69 10.20
C GLU A 305 5.85 -3.17 8.81
N GLU A 306 4.95 -3.10 7.82
CA GLU A 306 5.16 -3.64 6.48
C GLU A 306 5.49 -2.60 5.42
N MET A 307 4.99 -1.36 5.55
CA MET A 307 5.08 -0.31 4.53
C MET A 307 5.83 0.94 4.98
N ASN A 308 6.22 1.09 6.24
CA ASN A 308 6.76 2.38 6.72
C ASN A 308 7.96 2.24 7.66
N ARG A 309 8.90 1.36 7.33
CA ARG A 309 10.08 1.08 8.16
C ARG A 309 11.19 2.09 7.89
N PHE A 310 11.28 3.11 8.74
CA PHE A 310 12.39 4.06 8.77
C PHE A 310 13.21 3.86 10.04
N ILE A 311 14.20 2.97 9.98
CA ILE A 311 14.79 2.36 11.18
C ILE A 311 16.01 3.13 11.68
N LEU A 312 16.10 3.38 12.99
CA LEU A 312 17.34 3.77 13.67
C LEU A 312 17.92 2.55 14.42
N LYS A 313 19.16 2.20 14.12
CA LYS A 313 19.96 1.23 14.88
C LYS A 313 21.11 1.92 15.58
N VAL A 314 21.31 1.63 16.86
CA VAL A 314 22.43 2.18 17.64
C VAL A 314 23.24 1.06 18.28
N THR A 315 24.55 1.09 18.09
CA THR A 315 25.53 0.24 18.77
C THR A 315 26.54 1.09 19.53
N GLY A 316 27.42 0.44 20.29
CA GLY A 316 28.48 1.14 21.04
C GLY A 316 27.98 1.99 22.21
N LEU A 317 26.73 1.80 22.66
CA LEU A 317 26.21 2.47 23.85
C LEU A 317 26.86 1.89 25.12
N GLU A 318 27.45 2.75 25.94
CA GLU A 318 28.11 2.35 27.19
C GLU A 318 27.14 2.25 28.38
N THR A 319 25.92 2.77 28.22
CA THR A 319 24.86 2.80 29.23
C THR A 319 23.71 1.87 28.86
N PRO A 320 22.87 1.42 29.82
CA PRO A 320 21.75 0.52 29.53
C PRO A 320 20.63 1.18 28.71
N ARG A 321 20.57 2.52 28.71
CA ARG A 321 19.51 3.31 28.07
C ARG A 321 20.07 4.58 27.44
N ALA A 322 19.37 5.08 26.44
CA ALA A 322 19.63 6.39 25.84
C ALA A 322 18.32 7.12 25.54
N GLU A 323 18.38 8.44 25.60
CA GLU A 323 17.38 9.32 24.99
C GLU A 323 17.62 9.39 23.48
N VAL A 324 16.56 9.25 22.71
CA VAL A 324 16.55 9.52 21.27
C VAL A 324 15.59 10.66 21.00
N THR A 325 16.10 11.73 20.38
CA THR A 325 15.32 12.88 19.92
C THR A 325 15.22 12.86 18.40
N PHE A 326 14.01 12.99 17.88
CA PHE A 326 13.72 13.12 16.45
C PHE A 326 12.52 14.05 16.26
N GLY A 327 12.72 15.11 15.48
CA GLY A 327 11.82 16.27 15.50
C GLY A 327 11.85 16.94 16.88
N GLU A 328 10.68 17.33 17.38
CA GLU A 328 10.53 17.98 18.69
C GLU A 328 10.32 16.97 19.84
N SER A 329 10.23 15.67 19.51
CA SER A 329 9.91 14.62 20.47
C SER A 329 11.15 13.86 20.91
N THR A 330 11.18 13.48 22.20
CA THR A 330 12.24 12.66 22.80
C THR A 330 11.63 11.45 23.49
N LYS A 331 12.21 10.27 23.25
CA LYS A 331 11.83 9.00 23.89
C LYS A 331 13.07 8.29 24.45
N ILE A 332 12.89 7.43 25.45
CA ILE A 332 13.97 6.67 26.08
C ILE A 332 13.86 5.21 25.67
N TYR A 333 14.95 4.65 25.16
CA TYR A 333 15.06 3.26 24.77
C TYR A 333 16.16 2.55 25.54
N THR A 334 16.00 1.23 25.66
CA THR A 334 17.04 0.32 26.11
C THR A 334 18.09 0.11 25.02
N TRP A 335 19.28 -0.33 25.43
CA TRP A 335 20.32 -0.73 24.51
C TRP A 335 19.84 -1.87 23.58
N GLU A 336 19.08 -2.83 24.09
CA GLU A 336 18.56 -3.95 23.30
C GLU A 336 17.61 -3.50 22.19
N GLU A 337 16.70 -2.56 22.49
CA GLU A 337 15.78 -1.96 21.51
C GLU A 337 16.55 -1.22 20.43
N LEU A 338 17.49 -0.34 20.81
CA LEU A 338 18.28 0.43 19.86
C LEU A 338 19.19 -0.45 19.00
N LYS A 339 19.79 -1.50 19.57
CA LYS A 339 20.62 -2.44 18.83
C LYS A 339 19.79 -3.25 17.82
N SER A 340 18.58 -3.63 18.19
CA SER A 340 17.65 -4.36 17.31
C SER A 340 17.11 -3.45 16.20
N GLY A 341 16.88 -2.19 16.54
CA GLY A 341 16.39 -1.12 15.68
C GLY A 341 14.98 -0.68 16.07
N ILE A 342 14.79 0.63 16.20
CA ILE A 342 13.48 1.26 16.45
C ILE A 342 12.94 1.88 15.16
N ASN A 343 11.62 1.96 15.00
CA ASN A 343 11.02 2.59 13.83
C ASN A 343 10.76 4.09 14.05
N LEU A 344 11.57 4.90 13.39
CA LEU A 344 11.45 6.35 13.19
C LEU A 344 10.01 6.83 13.10
N ALA A 345 9.33 6.29 12.09
CA ALA A 345 8.01 6.73 11.65
C ALA A 345 6.91 6.43 12.66
N THR A 346 6.95 5.24 13.25
CA THR A 346 5.97 4.78 14.24
C THR A 346 6.14 5.50 15.56
N ASP A 347 7.38 5.60 16.04
CA ASP A 347 7.64 6.15 17.36
C ASP A 347 7.49 7.66 17.43
N PHE A 348 7.77 8.36 16.34
CA PHE A 348 7.75 9.82 16.29
C PHE A 348 6.79 10.26 15.18
N GLN A 349 5.49 10.22 15.45
CA GLN A 349 4.48 10.62 14.46
C GLN A 349 4.54 12.12 14.12
N ASP A 350 4.94 12.94 15.10
CA ASP A 350 5.29 14.34 14.86
C ASP A 350 6.79 14.45 14.57
N ASN A 351 7.13 14.34 13.28
CA ASN A 351 8.50 14.32 12.80
C ASN A 351 8.75 15.33 11.67
N PRO A 352 10.01 15.61 11.32
CA PRO A 352 10.37 16.61 10.31
C PRO A 352 9.78 16.40 8.91
N PHE A 353 9.26 15.20 8.60
CA PHE A 353 8.67 14.89 7.30
C PHE A 353 7.19 15.22 7.20
N VAL A 354 6.49 15.49 8.31
CA VAL A 354 5.03 15.69 8.33
C VAL A 354 4.57 16.79 7.36
N GLU A 355 5.15 18.00 7.47
CA GLU A 355 4.77 19.12 6.60
C GLU A 355 5.22 18.93 5.15
N PRO A 356 6.48 18.50 4.85
CA PRO A 356 6.87 18.13 3.48
C PRO A 356 5.96 17.07 2.85
N PHE A 357 5.64 15.99 3.58
CA PHE A 357 4.77 14.91 3.09
C PHE A 357 3.35 15.42 2.79
N LYS A 358 2.80 16.25 3.65
CA LYS A 358 1.50 16.92 3.44
C LYS A 358 1.51 17.82 2.21
N GLN A 359 2.61 18.51 1.91
CA GLN A 359 2.74 19.31 0.68
C GLN A 359 2.67 18.43 -0.57
N VAL A 360 3.37 17.29 -0.59
CA VAL A 360 3.29 16.31 -1.68
C VAL A 360 1.85 15.82 -1.83
N MET A 361 1.22 15.39 -0.73
CA MET A 361 -0.16 14.90 -0.75
C MET A 361 -1.16 15.94 -1.27
N ASN A 362 -0.94 17.22 -0.95
CA ASN A 362 -1.79 18.31 -1.44
C ASN A 362 -1.65 18.53 -2.96
N GLU A 363 -0.44 18.44 -3.52
CA GLU A 363 -0.25 18.53 -4.97
C GLU A 363 -0.84 17.33 -5.70
N VAL A 364 -0.69 16.12 -5.15
CA VAL A 364 -1.37 14.91 -5.66
C VAL A 364 -2.89 15.08 -5.63
N ALA A 365 -3.46 15.61 -4.53
CA ALA A 365 -4.90 15.84 -4.44
C ALA A 365 -5.41 16.81 -5.52
N ARG A 366 -4.66 17.89 -5.79
CA ARG A 366 -5.01 18.85 -6.86
C ARG A 366 -4.95 18.22 -8.23
N LYS A 367 -3.92 17.40 -8.50
CA LYS A 367 -3.80 16.63 -9.73
C LYS A 367 -4.99 15.71 -9.92
N GLN A 368 -5.26 14.80 -8.97
CA GLN A 368 -6.36 13.84 -9.10
C GLN A 368 -7.74 14.50 -9.19
N ALA A 369 -7.94 15.69 -8.60
CA ALA A 369 -9.18 16.45 -8.78
C ALA A 369 -9.43 16.83 -10.26
N PHE A 370 -8.39 17.20 -11.00
CA PHE A 370 -8.49 17.47 -12.44
C PHE A 370 -8.76 16.19 -13.24
N GLU A 371 -8.14 15.07 -12.87
CA GLU A 371 -8.29 13.79 -13.57
C GLU A 371 -9.74 13.30 -13.63
N THR A 372 -10.51 13.43 -12.54
CA THR A 372 -11.95 13.09 -12.55
C THR A 372 -12.69 13.95 -13.59
N GLN A 373 -12.44 15.25 -13.64
CA GLN A 373 -13.06 16.14 -14.62
C GLN A 373 -12.64 15.78 -16.05
N MET A 374 -11.35 15.50 -16.27
CA MET A 374 -10.83 15.10 -17.58
C MET A 374 -11.53 13.83 -18.08
N ILE A 375 -11.53 12.75 -17.29
CA ILE A 375 -12.06 11.46 -17.74
C ILE A 375 -13.59 11.48 -17.81
N LYS A 376 -14.26 11.77 -16.70
CA LYS A 376 -15.72 11.65 -16.57
C LYS A 376 -16.46 12.82 -17.21
N GLY A 377 -15.87 14.01 -17.22
CA GLY A 377 -16.50 15.22 -17.77
C GLY A 377 -16.28 15.40 -19.26
N ILE A 378 -15.14 14.93 -19.81
CA ILE A 378 -14.73 15.25 -21.18
C ILE A 378 -14.47 13.98 -22.00
N VAL A 379 -13.42 13.22 -21.68
CA VAL A 379 -12.93 12.11 -22.52
C VAL A 379 -14.00 11.08 -22.76
N THR A 380 -14.75 10.68 -21.73
CA THR A 380 -15.80 9.67 -21.84
C THR A 380 -16.91 10.06 -22.81
N ASN A 381 -17.15 11.36 -23.04
CA ASN A 381 -18.22 11.84 -23.92
C ASN A 381 -17.83 11.73 -25.39
N PHE A 382 -16.56 11.50 -25.72
CA PHE A 382 -16.13 11.27 -27.11
C PHE A 382 -16.79 10.02 -27.70
N ARG A 383 -17.11 9.02 -26.88
CA ARG A 383 -17.84 7.80 -27.31
C ARG A 383 -19.32 8.03 -27.62
N GLN A 384 -19.87 9.20 -27.27
CA GLN A 384 -21.27 9.55 -27.51
C GLN A 384 -21.47 10.27 -28.85
N MET A 385 -20.40 10.49 -29.62
CA MET A 385 -20.51 11.10 -30.93
C MET A 385 -21.32 10.22 -31.89
N PRO A 386 -22.26 10.80 -32.67
CA PRO A 386 -23.04 10.05 -33.65
C PRO A 386 -22.16 9.62 -34.83
N GLY A 387 -22.51 8.49 -35.45
CA GLY A 387 -21.66 7.76 -36.40
C GLY A 387 -20.90 8.61 -37.41
N GLU A 388 -21.59 9.44 -38.21
CA GLU A 388 -20.93 10.27 -39.23
C GLU A 388 -19.85 11.21 -38.67
N LEU A 389 -20.00 11.69 -37.43
CA LEU A 389 -18.96 12.47 -36.76
C LEU A 389 -17.90 11.59 -36.09
N ALA A 390 -18.27 10.42 -35.58
CA ALA A 390 -17.34 9.49 -34.96
C ALA A 390 -16.34 8.91 -35.97
N ASP A 391 -16.76 8.68 -37.22
CA ASP A 391 -15.89 8.12 -38.27
C ASP A 391 -15.17 9.20 -39.09
N ASP A 392 -15.48 10.49 -38.88
CA ASP A 392 -14.86 11.59 -39.60
C ASP A 392 -13.40 11.81 -39.16
N PRO A 393 -12.42 11.78 -40.10
CA PRO A 393 -11.01 11.93 -39.77
C PRO A 393 -10.63 13.28 -39.13
N GLU A 394 -11.30 14.37 -39.51
CA GLU A 394 -11.04 15.70 -38.96
C GLU A 394 -11.54 15.78 -37.51
N VAL A 395 -12.72 15.22 -37.24
CA VAL A 395 -13.25 15.09 -35.88
C VAL A 395 -12.32 14.24 -35.02
N GLN A 396 -11.88 13.07 -35.50
CA GLN A 396 -10.94 12.23 -34.76
C GLN A 396 -9.61 12.95 -34.45
N ASN A 397 -9.09 13.72 -35.40
CA ASN A 397 -7.90 14.53 -35.17
C ASN A 397 -8.12 15.65 -34.12
N ALA A 398 -9.30 16.28 -34.12
CA ALA A 398 -9.68 17.26 -33.11
C ALA A 398 -9.79 16.61 -31.72
N LEU A 399 -10.42 15.44 -31.62
CA LEU A 399 -10.51 14.68 -30.37
C LEU A 399 -9.14 14.29 -29.83
N ASN A 400 -8.25 13.78 -30.69
CA ASN A 400 -6.87 13.44 -30.32
C ASN A 400 -6.08 14.68 -29.87
N THR A 401 -6.32 15.84 -30.50
CA THR A 401 -5.73 17.10 -30.05
C THR A 401 -6.22 17.49 -28.66
N ILE A 402 -7.52 17.35 -28.37
CA ILE A 402 -8.08 17.61 -27.05
C ILE A 402 -7.49 16.64 -26.01
N ARG A 403 -7.43 15.33 -26.31
CA ARG A 403 -6.79 14.32 -25.45
C ARG A 403 -5.37 14.73 -25.09
N ARG A 404 -4.52 14.98 -26.09
CA ARG A 404 -3.14 15.40 -25.89
C ARG A 404 -3.04 16.64 -25.01
N LYS A 405 -3.88 17.65 -25.24
CA LYS A 405 -3.85 18.89 -24.44
C LYS A 405 -4.23 18.66 -22.98
N MET A 406 -5.17 17.76 -22.70
CA MET A 406 -5.50 17.42 -21.33
C MET A 406 -4.42 16.55 -20.67
N THR A 407 -3.79 15.63 -21.42
CA THR A 407 -2.61 14.89 -20.95
C THR A 407 -1.44 15.83 -20.63
N GLU A 408 -1.17 16.85 -21.46
CA GLU A 408 -0.13 17.86 -21.15
C GLU A 408 -0.41 18.62 -19.84
N ILE A 409 -1.69 18.88 -19.52
CA ILE A 409 -2.08 19.52 -18.24
C ILE A 409 -1.83 18.55 -17.08
N ASP A 410 -2.23 17.29 -17.23
CA ASP A 410 -2.00 16.26 -16.23
C ASP A 410 -0.50 15.99 -15.99
N ASP A 411 0.29 15.88 -17.06
CA ASP A 411 1.75 15.73 -17.01
C ASP A 411 2.39 16.90 -16.26
N ALA A 412 1.95 18.13 -16.50
CA ALA A 412 2.43 19.31 -15.78
C ALA A 412 2.05 19.26 -14.28
N ALA A 413 0.84 18.79 -13.95
CA ALA A 413 0.43 18.58 -12.57
C ALA A 413 1.24 17.47 -11.89
N TYR A 414 1.57 16.40 -12.62
CA TYR A 414 2.44 15.32 -12.15
C TYR A 414 3.85 15.85 -11.84
N GLN A 415 4.46 16.62 -12.76
CA GLN A 415 5.77 17.22 -12.52
C GLN A 415 5.76 18.15 -11.30
N LYS A 416 4.65 18.86 -11.06
CA LYS A 416 4.48 19.69 -9.87
C LYS A 416 4.42 18.85 -8.59
N ALA A 417 3.65 17.76 -8.58
CA ALA A 417 3.57 16.83 -7.44
C ALA A 417 4.92 16.16 -7.16
N LYS A 418 5.59 15.65 -8.19
CA LYS A 418 6.95 15.09 -8.10
C LYS A 418 7.95 16.12 -7.56
N SER A 419 7.90 17.34 -8.06
CA SER A 419 8.79 18.43 -7.61
C SER A 419 8.50 18.92 -6.20
N ALA A 420 7.36 18.59 -5.60
CA ALA A 420 7.04 18.91 -4.21
C ALA A 420 7.84 18.04 -3.23
N VAL A 421 8.37 16.89 -3.67
CA VAL A 421 9.31 16.09 -2.90
C VAL A 421 10.66 16.82 -2.89
N LYS A 422 10.98 17.47 -1.76
CA LYS A 422 12.23 18.19 -1.52
C LYS A 422 13.14 17.42 -0.55
N PRO A 423 14.47 17.51 -0.65
CA PRO A 423 15.32 17.00 0.41
C PRO A 423 14.94 17.59 1.76
N VAL A 424 14.73 16.75 2.77
CA VAL A 424 14.43 17.18 4.15
C VAL A 424 15.70 17.04 4.97
N GLN A 425 16.17 18.14 5.53
CA GLN A 425 17.28 18.14 6.48
C GLN A 425 16.75 18.12 7.91
N TYR A 426 17.34 17.26 8.74
CA TYR A 426 16.92 17.08 10.13
C TYR A 426 18.06 16.55 10.98
N THR A 427 17.81 16.47 12.29
CA THR A 427 18.75 15.92 13.26
C THR A 427 18.11 14.76 14.02
N ILE A 428 18.88 13.71 14.25
CA ILE A 428 18.60 12.69 15.26
C ILE A 428 19.65 12.88 16.36
N THR A 429 19.23 12.95 17.62
CA THR A 429 20.16 12.96 18.75
C THR A 429 20.02 11.67 19.53
N VAL A 430 21.14 11.02 19.84
CA VAL A 430 21.20 9.86 20.73
C VAL A 430 22.09 10.22 21.93
N ARG A 431 21.48 10.35 23.10
CA ARG A 431 22.17 10.73 24.33
C ARG A 431 22.18 9.58 25.34
N PRO A 432 23.36 8.99 25.64
CA PRO A 432 23.48 8.00 26.70
C PRO A 432 22.99 8.55 28.05
N LEU A 433 22.17 7.79 28.77
CA LEU A 433 21.72 8.15 30.11
C LEU A 433 22.66 7.59 31.18
N SER A 434 23.20 8.47 32.02
CA SER A 434 24.03 8.10 33.17
C SER A 434 23.28 7.15 34.12
N PHE A 435 24.01 6.23 34.76
CA PHE A 435 23.49 5.48 35.90
C PHE A 435 23.18 6.47 37.03
N ASN A 436 21.89 6.67 37.34
CA ASN A 436 21.46 7.26 38.60
C ASN A 436 21.15 6.17 39.62
#